data_AF-A0A8J8J1G3-F1
#
_entry.id   AF-A0A8J8J1G3-F1
#
_cell.length_a   1.000
_cell.length_b   1.000
_cell.length_c   1.000
_cell.angle_alpha   90.00
_cell.angle_beta   90.00
_cell.angle_gamma   90.00
#
_symmetry.space_group_name_H-M   'P 1'
#
loop_
_entity.id
_entity.type
_entity.pdbx_description
1 polymer ?
#
loop_
_entity_poly.entity_id
_entity_poly.type
_entity_poly.pdbx_seq_one_letter_code
_entity_poly.pdbx_strand_id
1 'polypeptide(L)'
;MRRALKTAVLVVLVLLELPLTAATPYWAKPGVYMEYASLRNEEIARQYAARNMTISTADITIDLNGTYAVISAYGDTFLTFNITSETREYLVVRMTLRAFNVTLKEFGPKIVRIWRDSAVINQTKLENETVFTLSRIDYSCTYRIRKSDNAVFDTEGVNYGHTFLWDDLGNDPIAVGEPFQLIGFSGNSVSKVVNVTDLDLSVVTSTANFSKPIVYVRTGGGGAIKTPVGEVSFSGTDAVMYFDGSSGMFVTGFFPTTPDLAACGIKMVYFMDQWGMYMSRNHKKEGVLYTYGIGFYDTNADFGEVETLEYSGQESSAGYVFYGIVGIVAVTLLALFLKRRR
;
A
#
# COMPACT_ATOMS: atom_id res chain seq x y z
N MET A 1 -38.24 37.71 -5.01
CA MET A 1 -37.00 37.53 -4.22
C MET A 1 -37.07 36.30 -3.33
N ARG A 2 -38.04 36.15 -2.42
CA ARG A 2 -38.17 34.96 -1.53
C ARG A 2 -38.22 33.59 -2.25
N ARG A 3 -38.87 33.47 -3.41
CA ARG A 3 -38.94 32.18 -4.16
C ARG A 3 -37.61 31.80 -4.81
N ALA A 4 -36.92 32.75 -5.46
CA ALA A 4 -35.61 32.52 -6.07
C ALA A 4 -34.52 32.16 -5.04
N LEU A 5 -34.57 32.77 -3.85
CA LEU A 5 -33.67 32.41 -2.75
C LEU A 5 -33.92 30.98 -2.25
N LYS A 6 -35.19 30.56 -2.14
CA LYS A 6 -35.54 29.17 -1.77
C LYS A 6 -35.04 28.16 -2.80
N THR A 7 -35.17 28.45 -4.09
CA THR A 7 -34.67 27.57 -5.16
C THR A 7 -33.15 27.48 -5.17
N ALA A 8 -32.44 28.61 -4.98
CA ALA A 8 -30.97 28.62 -4.87
C ALA A 8 -30.48 27.84 -3.65
N VAL A 9 -31.13 28.00 -2.49
CA VAL A 9 -30.80 27.23 -1.27
C VAL A 9 -31.07 25.75 -1.47
N LEU A 10 -32.14 25.37 -2.16
CA LEU A 10 -32.45 23.97 -2.47
C LEU A 10 -31.40 23.35 -3.41
N VAL A 11 -30.96 24.08 -4.45
CA VAL A 11 -29.90 23.61 -5.35
C VAL A 11 -28.57 23.47 -4.63
N VAL A 12 -28.22 24.40 -3.74
CA VAL A 12 -27.01 24.29 -2.90
C VAL A 12 -27.09 23.10 -1.93
N LEU A 13 -28.26 22.85 -1.32
CA LEU A 13 -28.47 21.68 -0.46
C LEU A 13 -28.36 20.36 -1.23
N VAL A 14 -28.90 20.28 -2.45
CA VAL A 14 -28.79 19.08 -3.30
C VAL A 14 -27.35 18.87 -3.79
N LEU A 15 -26.60 19.94 -4.07
CA LEU A 15 -25.18 19.86 -4.41
C LEU A 15 -24.29 19.49 -3.22
N LEU A 16 -24.70 19.82 -1.99
CA LEU A 16 -24.03 19.39 -0.75
C LEU A 16 -24.27 17.92 -0.41
N GLU A 17 -25.29 17.29 -1.00
CA GLU A 17 -25.59 15.85 -0.85
C GLU A 17 -24.98 14.98 -1.96
N LEU A 18 -24.27 15.57 -2.93
CA LEU A 18 -23.45 14.78 -3.84
C LEU A 18 -22.45 13.97 -2.99
N PRO A 19 -22.35 12.65 -3.19
CA PRO A 19 -21.43 11.84 -2.42
C PRO A 19 -20.05 12.46 -2.60
N LEU A 20 -19.46 12.92 -1.48
CA LEU A 20 -18.03 13.12 -1.39
C LEU A 20 -17.43 11.82 -1.91
N THR A 21 -16.85 11.87 -3.10
CA THR A 21 -16.28 10.72 -3.79
C THR A 21 -15.31 10.07 -2.83
N ALA A 22 -15.59 8.82 -2.46
CA ALA A 22 -14.68 8.07 -1.60
C ALA A 22 -13.45 7.74 -2.42
N ALA A 23 -12.26 8.09 -1.92
CA ALA A 23 -10.99 7.79 -2.57
C ALA A 23 -10.66 6.28 -2.55
N THR A 24 -11.45 5.48 -1.84
CA THR A 24 -11.26 4.03 -1.76
C THR A 24 -11.82 3.34 -3.02
N PRO A 25 -11.04 2.45 -3.67
CA PRO A 25 -11.50 1.69 -4.83
C PRO A 25 -12.78 0.90 -4.53
N TYR A 26 -13.66 0.77 -5.53
CA TYR A 26 -14.95 0.08 -5.37
C TYR A 26 -14.81 -1.39 -4.94
N TRP A 27 -13.67 -2.02 -5.23
CA TRP A 27 -13.38 -3.41 -4.87
C TRP A 27 -12.91 -3.55 -3.42
N ALA A 28 -12.46 -2.47 -2.75
CA ALA A 28 -11.94 -2.51 -1.39
C ALA A 28 -13.09 -2.48 -0.37
N LYS A 29 -13.66 -3.66 -0.08
CA LYS A 29 -14.82 -3.87 0.79
C LYS A 29 -14.61 -5.03 1.77
N PRO A 30 -15.41 -5.12 2.87
CA PRO A 30 -15.29 -6.22 3.82
C PRO A 30 -15.34 -7.61 3.17
N GLY A 31 -14.41 -8.48 3.58
CA GLY A 31 -14.23 -9.83 3.04
C GLY A 31 -13.20 -9.93 1.91
N VAL A 32 -12.76 -8.81 1.34
CA VAL A 32 -11.68 -8.80 0.35
C VAL A 32 -10.32 -8.93 1.03
N TYR A 33 -9.46 -9.77 0.47
CA TYR A 33 -8.06 -9.89 0.87
C TYR A 33 -7.12 -9.69 -0.31
N MET A 34 -5.94 -9.15 -0.03
CA MET A 34 -4.80 -9.11 -0.96
C MET A 34 -3.64 -9.85 -0.31
N GLU A 35 -3.04 -10.80 -1.02
CA GLU A 35 -1.86 -11.53 -0.58
C GLU A 35 -0.66 -11.21 -1.48
N TYR A 36 0.46 -10.92 -0.84
CA TYR A 36 1.73 -10.62 -1.47
C TYR A 36 2.80 -11.59 -0.96
N ALA A 37 3.74 -11.97 -1.82
CA ALA A 37 4.77 -12.92 -1.50
C ALA A 37 6.17 -12.48 -1.95
N SER A 38 7.16 -12.91 -1.18
CA SER A 38 8.56 -12.99 -1.59
C SER A 38 8.97 -14.45 -1.55
N LEU A 39 9.12 -15.05 -2.73
CA LEU A 39 9.28 -16.48 -2.88
C LEU A 39 10.75 -16.89 -2.92
N ARG A 40 11.04 -18.03 -2.28
CA ARG A 40 12.33 -18.69 -2.28
C ARG A 40 12.60 -19.34 -3.64
N ASN A 41 13.83 -19.20 -4.14
CA ASN A 41 14.29 -19.95 -5.30
C ASN A 41 15.60 -20.67 -4.98
N GLU A 42 15.58 -22.01 -5.07
CA GLU A 42 16.70 -22.88 -4.72
C GLU A 42 17.93 -22.75 -5.64
N GLU A 43 17.79 -22.17 -6.82
CA GLU A 43 18.97 -21.86 -7.64
C GLU A 43 19.68 -20.61 -7.14
N ILE A 44 18.93 -19.52 -6.92
CA ILE A 44 19.47 -18.27 -6.36
C ILE A 44 20.11 -18.54 -4.99
N ALA A 45 19.41 -19.29 -4.15
CA ALA A 45 19.91 -19.85 -2.90
C ALA A 45 21.34 -20.40 -2.98
N ARG A 46 21.53 -21.40 -3.85
CA ARG A 46 22.77 -22.13 -3.99
C ARG A 46 23.88 -21.25 -4.54
N GLN A 47 23.54 -20.30 -5.42
CA GLN A 47 24.51 -19.35 -5.96
C GLN A 47 25.07 -18.41 -4.89
N TYR A 48 24.24 -17.93 -3.96
CA TYR A 48 24.71 -17.13 -2.81
C TYR A 48 25.51 -18.00 -1.84
N ALA A 49 25.03 -19.20 -1.54
CA ALA A 49 25.73 -20.14 -0.66
C ALA A 49 27.13 -20.51 -1.19
N ALA A 50 27.28 -20.69 -2.51
CA ALA A 50 28.57 -20.95 -3.15
C ALA A 50 29.58 -19.80 -3.00
N ARG A 51 29.11 -18.60 -2.63
CA ARG A 51 29.93 -17.41 -2.31
C ARG A 51 30.08 -17.19 -0.81
N ASN A 52 29.72 -18.18 0.02
CA ASN A 52 29.64 -18.06 1.48
C ASN A 52 28.71 -16.92 1.94
N MET A 53 27.66 -16.65 1.18
CA MET A 53 26.63 -15.66 1.52
C MET A 53 25.29 -16.36 1.73
N THR A 54 24.47 -15.80 2.61
CA THR A 54 23.05 -16.15 2.70
C THR A 54 22.21 -15.05 2.08
N ILE A 55 21.04 -15.42 1.55
CA ILE A 55 20.05 -14.48 1.04
C ILE A 55 18.69 -14.86 1.64
N SER A 56 18.14 -13.91 2.38
CA SER A 56 16.79 -13.95 2.93
C SER A 56 15.77 -13.64 1.82
N THR A 57 14.52 -14.06 2.00
CA THR A 57 13.37 -13.53 1.23
C THR A 57 12.76 -12.31 1.91
N ALA A 58 12.96 -12.19 3.23
CA ALA A 58 12.56 -11.03 4.00
C ALA A 58 13.51 -10.78 5.17
N ASP A 59 13.90 -9.53 5.38
CA ASP A 59 14.44 -9.04 6.65
C ASP A 59 13.51 -7.98 7.23
N ILE A 60 13.00 -8.20 8.44
CA ILE A 60 11.95 -7.38 9.05
C ILE A 60 12.39 -6.98 10.45
N THR A 61 12.31 -5.69 10.76
CA THR A 61 12.45 -5.18 12.13
C THR A 61 11.09 -4.75 12.63
N ILE A 62 10.67 -5.29 13.76
CA ILE A 62 9.38 -5.00 14.40
C ILE A 62 9.58 -4.55 15.84
N ASP A 63 8.81 -3.56 16.27
CA ASP A 63 8.70 -3.11 17.65
C ASP A 63 7.42 -3.67 18.26
N LEU A 64 7.59 -4.54 19.25
CA LEU A 64 6.50 -5.19 19.98
C LEU A 64 6.53 -4.72 21.43
N ASN A 65 5.76 -3.68 21.72
CA ASN A 65 5.63 -3.11 23.07
C ASN A 65 7.00 -2.73 23.68
N GLY A 66 7.88 -2.14 22.88
CA GLY A 66 9.23 -1.73 23.30
C GLY A 66 10.28 -2.83 23.24
N THR A 67 9.93 -4.04 22.82
CA THR A 67 10.89 -5.11 22.51
C THR A 67 11.08 -5.17 21.01
N TYR A 68 12.33 -5.04 20.55
CA TYR A 68 12.62 -5.14 19.13
C TYR A 68 12.96 -6.56 18.74
N ALA A 69 12.34 -7.00 17.66
CA ALA A 69 12.60 -8.28 17.02
C ALA A 69 13.10 -8.03 15.59
N VAL A 70 14.18 -8.73 15.23
CA VAL A 70 14.70 -8.79 13.86
C VAL A 70 14.45 -10.20 13.33
N ILE A 71 13.70 -10.27 12.24
CA ILE A 71 13.24 -11.50 11.60
C ILE A 71 13.95 -11.59 10.25
N SER A 72 14.74 -12.64 10.05
CA SER A 72 15.32 -12.99 8.75
C SER A 72 14.69 -14.29 8.28
N ALA A 73 13.91 -14.24 7.20
CA ALA A 73 13.25 -15.39 6.60
C ALA A 73 14.08 -15.94 5.44
N TYR A 74 14.33 -17.25 5.42
CA TYR A 74 15.10 -17.92 4.36
C TYR A 74 14.24 -18.85 3.49
N GLY A 75 12.99 -19.10 3.87
CA GLY A 75 11.96 -19.74 3.05
C GLY A 75 11.01 -18.70 2.43
N ASP A 76 9.80 -19.08 2.05
CA ASP A 76 8.82 -18.13 1.53
C ASP A 76 8.34 -17.15 2.61
N THR A 77 7.96 -15.94 2.18
CA THR A 77 7.33 -14.94 3.04
C THR A 77 6.06 -14.42 2.40
N PHE A 78 4.98 -14.33 3.17
CA PHE A 78 3.66 -13.87 2.74
C PHE A 78 3.17 -12.73 3.63
N LEU A 79 2.56 -11.72 3.01
CA LEU A 79 1.80 -10.65 3.64
C LEU A 79 0.36 -10.69 3.11
N THR A 80 -0.59 -10.99 4.00
CA THR A 80 -2.01 -10.99 3.67
C THR A 80 -2.69 -9.81 4.34
N PHE A 81 -3.37 -8.97 3.56
CA PHE A 81 -4.17 -7.83 4.04
C PHE A 81 -5.64 -8.15 3.83
N ASN A 82 -6.40 -8.34 4.91
CA ASN A 82 -7.82 -8.67 4.85
C ASN A 82 -8.65 -7.50 5.37
N ILE A 83 -9.55 -6.98 4.54
CA ILE A 83 -10.54 -5.97 4.94
C ILE A 83 -11.60 -6.68 5.77
N THR A 84 -11.50 -6.58 7.08
CA THR A 84 -12.35 -7.34 8.02
C THR A 84 -13.70 -6.69 8.28
N SER A 85 -13.78 -5.36 8.24
CA SER A 85 -15.02 -4.62 8.44
C SER A 85 -14.90 -3.21 7.88
N GLU A 86 -16.04 -2.52 7.81
CA GLU A 86 -16.14 -1.15 7.34
C GLU A 86 -17.01 -0.33 8.30
N THR A 87 -16.62 0.91 8.49
CA THR A 87 -17.41 1.95 9.17
C THR A 87 -17.70 3.09 8.19
N ARG A 88 -18.45 4.11 8.61
CA ARG A 88 -18.71 5.28 7.76
C ARG A 88 -17.42 5.94 7.25
N GLU A 89 -16.37 5.97 8.06
CA GLU A 89 -15.13 6.71 7.76
C GLU A 89 -13.93 5.82 7.41
N TYR A 90 -13.91 4.58 7.90
CA TYR A 90 -12.73 3.71 7.81
C TYR A 90 -13.06 2.30 7.30
N LEU A 91 -12.14 1.74 6.53
CA LEU A 91 -11.94 0.30 6.41
C LEU A 91 -11.08 -0.20 7.59
N VAL A 92 -11.41 -1.37 8.14
CA VAL A 92 -10.61 -2.04 9.17
C VAL A 92 -9.88 -3.22 8.54
N VAL A 93 -8.55 -3.15 8.53
CA VAL A 93 -7.70 -4.12 7.84
C VAL A 93 -6.91 -4.93 8.86
N ARG A 94 -6.90 -6.25 8.68
CA ARG A 94 -6.02 -7.18 9.39
C ARG A 94 -4.87 -7.56 8.47
N MET A 95 -3.65 -7.19 8.82
CA MET A 95 -2.45 -7.70 8.16
C MET A 95 -1.96 -8.95 8.89
N THR A 96 -1.59 -9.97 8.13
CA THR A 96 -0.94 -11.20 8.61
C THR A 96 0.38 -11.39 7.88
N LEU A 97 1.47 -11.50 8.63
CA LEU A 97 2.79 -11.88 8.16
C LEU A 97 3.00 -13.38 8.45
N ARG A 98 3.31 -14.14 7.41
CA ARG A 98 3.71 -15.55 7.52
C ARG A 98 5.07 -15.72 6.87
N ALA A 99 6.07 -16.15 7.65
CA ALA A 99 7.42 -16.36 7.17
C ALA A 99 7.93 -17.75 7.55
N PHE A 100 8.65 -18.41 6.63
CA PHE A 100 9.16 -19.77 6.82
C PHE A 100 10.68 -19.80 6.91
N ASN A 101 11.20 -20.80 7.65
CA ASN A 101 12.64 -20.98 7.91
C ASN A 101 13.29 -19.68 8.40
N VAL A 102 12.98 -19.32 9.64
CA VAL A 102 13.21 -17.99 10.18
C VAL A 102 14.30 -18.02 11.23
N THR A 103 15.19 -17.03 11.18
CA THR A 103 15.99 -16.62 12.32
C THR A 103 15.37 -15.39 12.94
N LEU A 104 14.98 -15.48 14.21
CA LEU A 104 14.46 -14.37 14.99
C LEU A 104 15.48 -13.97 16.05
N LYS A 105 15.82 -12.69 16.10
CA LYS A 105 16.65 -12.10 17.15
C LYS A 105 15.82 -11.13 17.96
N GLU A 106 15.72 -11.36 19.25
CA GLU A 106 15.05 -10.44 20.17
C GLU A 106 16.06 -9.71 21.04
N PHE A 107 15.89 -8.40 21.14
CA PHE A 107 16.73 -7.50 21.93
C PHE A 107 15.97 -7.03 23.16
N GLY A 108 16.56 -7.25 24.34
CA GLY A 108 16.02 -6.80 25.61
C GLY A 108 15.69 -7.92 26.59
N PRO A 109 15.22 -7.57 27.80
CA PRO A 109 15.01 -8.52 28.88
C PRO A 109 13.72 -9.34 28.75
N LYS A 110 12.82 -8.96 27.83
CA LYS A 110 11.52 -9.60 27.62
C LYS A 110 11.52 -10.32 26.28
N ILE A 111 11.03 -11.56 26.29
CA ILE A 111 10.78 -12.35 25.07
C ILE A 111 9.35 -12.06 24.63
N VAL A 112 9.14 -11.65 23.37
CA VAL A 112 7.79 -11.39 22.84
C VAL A 112 7.42 -12.46 21.83
N ARG A 113 6.63 -13.41 22.30
CA ARG A 113 6.26 -14.57 21.51
C ARG A 113 5.32 -14.21 20.35
N ILE A 114 5.84 -14.26 19.13
CA ILE A 114 5.12 -14.15 17.86
C ILE A 114 5.10 -15.46 17.06
N TRP A 115 5.33 -16.58 17.74
CA TRP A 115 5.37 -17.92 17.16
C TRP A 115 4.66 -18.94 18.05
N ARG A 116 4.37 -20.11 17.49
CA ARG A 116 3.86 -21.27 18.24
C ARG A 116 5.03 -22.05 18.81
N ASP A 117 4.87 -22.67 19.98
CA ASP A 117 5.95 -23.48 20.59
C ASP A 117 6.48 -24.58 19.67
N SER A 118 5.59 -25.22 18.91
CA SER A 118 5.96 -26.25 17.94
C SER A 118 6.80 -25.75 16.76
N ALA A 119 6.93 -24.43 16.59
CA ALA A 119 7.76 -23.84 15.53
C ALA A 119 9.23 -23.68 15.96
N VAL A 120 9.56 -23.79 17.24
CA VAL A 120 10.94 -23.61 17.72
C VAL A 120 11.79 -24.83 17.37
N ILE A 121 12.82 -24.62 16.55
CA ILE A 121 13.82 -25.64 16.22
C ILE A 121 15.01 -25.54 17.19
N ASN A 122 15.47 -24.31 17.44
CA ASN A 122 16.59 -24.05 18.32
C ASN A 122 16.44 -22.68 19.02
N GLN A 123 17.03 -22.56 20.20
CA GLN A 123 17.13 -21.30 20.94
C GLN A 123 18.55 -21.15 21.49
N THR A 124 19.16 -20.00 21.24
CA THR A 124 20.48 -19.64 21.76
C THR A 124 20.36 -18.31 22.49
N LYS A 125 20.72 -18.30 23.78
CA LYS A 125 20.75 -17.08 24.58
C LYS A 125 22.16 -16.50 24.56
N LEU A 126 22.30 -15.27 24.08
CA LEU A 126 23.52 -14.49 24.11
C LEU A 126 23.41 -13.41 25.19
N GLU A 127 24.49 -12.65 25.40
CA GLU A 127 24.56 -11.63 26.45
C GLU A 127 23.48 -10.54 26.29
N ASN A 128 23.24 -10.09 25.05
CA ASN A 128 22.34 -8.97 24.73
C ASN A 128 21.17 -9.33 23.80
N GLU A 129 21.12 -10.56 23.29
CA GLU A 129 20.05 -11.02 22.40
C GLU A 129 19.68 -12.47 22.66
N THR A 130 18.43 -12.82 22.38
CA THR A 130 18.00 -14.22 22.26
C THR A 130 17.73 -14.53 20.81
N VAL A 131 18.40 -15.56 20.30
CA VAL A 131 18.28 -16.01 18.90
C VAL A 131 17.46 -17.27 18.86
N PHE A 132 16.40 -17.26 18.06
CA PHE A 132 15.55 -18.39 17.78
C PHE A 132 15.72 -18.81 16.33
N THR A 133 15.87 -20.11 16.10
CA THR A 133 15.66 -20.72 14.79
C THR A 133 14.26 -21.33 14.79
N LEU A 134 13.41 -20.86 13.90
CA LEU A 134 12.00 -21.21 13.83
C LEU A 134 11.66 -21.80 12.47
N SER A 135 10.80 -22.82 12.43
CA SER A 135 10.26 -23.31 11.16
C SER A 135 9.29 -22.31 10.54
N ARG A 136 8.57 -21.53 11.37
CA ARG A 136 7.58 -20.54 10.94
C ARG A 136 7.33 -19.44 11.98
N ILE A 137 7.07 -18.23 11.52
CA ILE A 137 6.43 -17.15 12.28
C ILE A 137 5.05 -16.83 11.68
N ASP A 138 4.09 -16.57 12.55
CA ASP A 138 2.77 -16.04 12.21
C ASP A 138 2.51 -14.79 13.07
N TYR A 139 2.63 -13.61 12.48
CA TYR A 139 2.36 -12.32 13.14
C TYR A 139 1.11 -11.67 12.54
N SER A 140 0.28 -11.05 13.37
CA SER A 140 -0.90 -10.33 12.88
C SER A 140 -1.19 -9.08 13.69
N CYS A 141 -1.70 -8.06 13.01
CA CYS A 141 -2.09 -6.77 13.57
C CYS A 141 -3.39 -6.29 12.89
N THR A 142 -4.04 -5.29 13.47
CA THR A 142 -5.19 -4.62 12.87
C THR A 142 -4.89 -3.12 12.80
N TYR A 143 -5.27 -2.49 11.69
CA TYR A 143 -5.15 -1.05 11.48
C TYR A 143 -6.35 -0.55 10.67
N ARG A 144 -6.40 0.74 10.37
CA ARG A 144 -7.52 1.40 9.68
C ARG A 144 -7.03 2.17 8.47
N ILE A 145 -7.83 2.17 7.40
CA ILE A 145 -7.63 3.02 6.22
C ILE A 145 -8.83 3.95 6.12
N ARG A 146 -8.60 5.26 6.11
CA ARG A 146 -9.66 6.26 6.00
C ARG A 146 -10.13 6.34 4.55
N LYS A 147 -11.44 6.27 4.34
CA LYS A 147 -12.03 6.16 3.00
C LYS A 147 -11.96 7.43 2.16
N SER A 148 -11.80 8.59 2.79
CA SER A 148 -11.81 9.88 2.10
C SER A 148 -10.52 10.20 1.38
N ASP A 149 -9.39 9.65 1.83
CA ASP A 149 -8.04 10.02 1.35
C ASP A 149 -7.03 8.86 1.50
N ASN A 150 -7.52 7.64 1.73
CA ASN A 150 -6.74 6.42 1.90
C ASN A 150 -5.62 6.50 2.96
N ALA A 151 -5.75 7.42 3.92
CA ALA A 151 -4.77 7.57 4.99
C ALA A 151 -4.83 6.39 5.99
N VAL A 152 -3.66 5.89 6.37
CA VAL A 152 -3.47 4.74 7.23
C VAL A 152 -3.30 5.19 8.68
N PHE A 153 -4.05 4.55 9.57
CA PHE A 153 -4.03 4.79 11.01
C PHE A 153 -3.87 3.49 11.78
N ASP A 154 -3.09 3.50 12.86
CA ASP A 154 -3.14 2.39 13.84
C ASP A 154 -4.44 2.43 14.67
N THR A 155 -4.56 1.48 15.60
CA THR A 155 -5.71 1.41 16.52
C THR A 155 -5.76 2.56 17.52
N GLU A 156 -4.66 3.24 17.77
CA GLU A 156 -4.56 4.40 18.67
C GLU A 156 -4.90 5.72 17.96
N GLY A 157 -4.93 5.72 16.62
CA GLY A 157 -5.27 6.87 15.79
C GLY A 157 -4.06 7.66 15.31
N VAL A 158 -2.86 7.11 15.39
CA VAL A 158 -1.65 7.70 14.79
C VAL A 158 -1.73 7.53 13.28
N ASN A 159 -1.55 8.63 12.54
CA ASN A 159 -1.50 8.62 11.07
C ASN A 159 -0.09 8.24 10.59
N TYR A 160 0.02 7.29 9.67
CA TYR A 160 1.30 6.84 9.11
C TYR A 160 1.54 7.28 7.67
N GLY A 161 0.52 7.77 6.96
CA GLY A 161 0.60 8.17 5.55
C GLY A 161 -0.48 7.53 4.68
N HIS A 162 -0.25 7.49 3.37
CA HIS A 162 -1.16 6.91 2.38
C HIS A 162 -0.95 5.40 2.25
N THR A 163 -2.02 4.61 2.11
CA THR A 163 -1.87 3.16 1.93
C THR A 163 -1.03 2.83 0.70
N PHE A 164 -0.19 1.79 0.81
CA PHE A 164 0.54 1.29 -0.35
C PHE A 164 -0.25 0.26 -1.15
N LEU A 165 -1.40 -0.20 -0.66
CA LEU A 165 -2.14 -1.33 -1.23
C LEU A 165 -2.82 -1.00 -2.56
N TRP A 166 -3.12 0.27 -2.81
CA TRP A 166 -3.73 0.74 -4.04
C TRP A 166 -3.48 2.23 -4.28
N ASP A 167 -3.69 2.61 -5.54
CA ASP A 167 -3.79 3.97 -6.06
C ASP A 167 -5.24 4.22 -6.52
N ASP A 168 -5.80 5.41 -6.25
CA ASP A 168 -7.14 5.79 -6.69
C ASP A 168 -7.11 6.46 -8.07
N LEU A 169 -6.92 5.65 -9.09
CA LEU A 169 -6.83 6.11 -10.48
C LEU A 169 -8.07 6.89 -10.97
N GLY A 170 -9.21 6.75 -10.29
CA GLY A 170 -10.50 7.30 -10.74
C GLY A 170 -10.85 8.67 -10.16
N ASN A 171 -10.40 9.00 -8.94
CA ASN A 171 -10.75 10.28 -8.30
C ASN A 171 -9.53 11.07 -7.81
N ASP A 172 -8.65 10.43 -7.03
CA ASP A 172 -7.51 11.11 -6.38
C ASP A 172 -6.23 10.28 -6.50
N PRO A 173 -5.66 10.18 -7.73
CA PRO A 173 -4.47 9.37 -7.97
C PRO A 173 -3.26 9.96 -7.26
N ILE A 174 -2.36 9.09 -6.81
CA ILE A 174 -1.10 9.48 -6.17
C ILE A 174 -0.35 10.46 -7.08
N ALA A 175 -0.02 11.63 -6.54
CA ALA A 175 0.62 12.70 -7.30
C ALA A 175 2.01 13.09 -6.76
N VAL A 176 2.85 13.63 -7.64
CA VAL A 176 4.18 14.12 -7.28
C VAL A 176 4.09 15.25 -6.26
N GLY A 177 4.89 15.17 -5.19
CA GLY A 177 4.96 16.15 -4.11
C GLY A 177 4.07 15.82 -2.91
N GLU A 178 3.19 14.83 -3.02
CA GLU A 178 2.31 14.41 -1.95
C GLU A 178 3.06 13.71 -0.82
N PRO A 179 2.69 13.97 0.46
CA PRO A 179 3.09 13.16 1.60
C PRO A 179 2.68 11.70 1.40
N PHE A 180 3.64 10.78 1.38
CA PHE A 180 3.35 9.35 1.27
C PHE A 180 3.42 8.63 2.61
N GLN A 181 4.48 8.86 3.38
CA GLN A 181 4.70 8.16 4.65
C GLN A 181 5.51 8.96 5.65
N LEU A 182 5.34 8.67 6.94
CA LEU A 182 6.27 9.14 7.97
C LEU A 182 7.56 8.31 7.93
N ILE A 183 8.71 8.98 7.80
CA ILE A 183 10.05 8.36 7.87
C ILE A 183 10.69 8.67 9.23
N GLY A 184 11.27 7.65 9.85
CA GLY A 184 12.05 7.81 11.08
C GLY A 184 11.13 8.16 12.26
N PHE A 185 10.82 7.17 13.09
CA PHE A 185 9.87 7.25 14.20
C PHE A 185 10.26 8.22 15.33
N SER A 186 11.23 9.11 15.13
CA SER A 186 11.72 10.08 16.11
C SER A 186 11.78 11.53 15.62
N GLY A 187 11.28 11.88 14.42
CA GLY A 187 11.56 13.21 13.85
C GLY A 187 10.49 13.87 12.96
N ASN A 188 9.28 13.33 12.85
CA ASN A 188 8.23 13.87 11.95
C ASN A 188 8.70 14.08 10.49
N SER A 189 9.71 13.34 10.03
CA SER A 189 10.12 13.44 8.63
C SER A 189 9.08 12.75 7.77
N VAL A 190 8.73 13.36 6.65
CA VAL A 190 7.68 12.88 5.74
C VAL A 190 8.34 12.55 4.41
N SER A 191 8.27 11.29 3.98
CA SER A 191 8.56 10.91 2.61
C SER A 191 7.52 11.52 1.71
N LYS A 192 7.96 12.06 0.58
CA LYS A 192 7.07 12.56 -0.46
C LYS A 192 7.24 11.74 -1.73
N VAL A 193 6.17 11.66 -2.52
CA VAL A 193 6.24 11.15 -3.88
C VAL A 193 7.13 12.06 -4.71
N VAL A 194 8.14 11.50 -5.38
CA VAL A 194 9.09 12.26 -6.21
C VAL A 194 8.93 11.96 -7.69
N ASN A 195 8.31 10.82 -8.05
CA ASN A 195 7.99 10.51 -9.43
C ASN A 195 6.75 9.63 -9.50
N VAL A 196 5.89 9.91 -10.49
CA VAL A 196 4.77 9.06 -10.90
C VAL A 196 4.84 8.96 -12.42
N THR A 197 4.79 7.76 -12.99
CA THR A 197 4.95 7.56 -14.43
C THR A 197 4.19 6.32 -14.89
N ASP A 198 3.41 6.46 -15.95
CA ASP A 198 2.82 5.30 -16.64
C ASP A 198 3.88 4.61 -17.48
N LEU A 199 4.10 3.33 -17.22
CA LEU A 199 5.05 2.50 -17.95
C LEU A 199 4.31 1.60 -18.94
N ASP A 200 4.75 1.63 -20.19
CA ASP A 200 4.32 0.70 -21.26
C ASP A 200 5.03 -0.67 -21.09
N LEU A 201 4.81 -1.31 -19.95
CA LEU A 201 5.31 -2.65 -19.64
C LEU A 201 4.25 -3.50 -18.96
N SER A 202 4.43 -4.81 -18.99
CA SER A 202 3.66 -5.76 -18.20
C SER A 202 4.46 -6.21 -16.98
N VAL A 203 3.77 -6.46 -15.86
CA VAL A 203 4.37 -7.07 -14.67
C VAL A 203 3.95 -8.53 -14.57
N VAL A 204 4.92 -9.43 -14.40
CA VAL A 204 4.69 -10.87 -14.26
C VAL A 204 5.08 -11.31 -12.86
N THR A 205 4.10 -11.81 -12.11
CA THR A 205 4.30 -12.44 -10.81
C THR A 205 4.27 -13.97 -10.95
N SER A 206 4.49 -14.69 -9.84
CA SER A 206 4.48 -16.15 -9.84
C SER A 206 3.11 -16.74 -10.17
N THR A 207 2.04 -15.96 -10.00
CA THR A 207 0.64 -16.41 -10.08
C THR A 207 -0.19 -15.62 -11.07
N ALA A 208 0.22 -14.41 -11.46
CA ALA A 208 -0.55 -13.54 -12.33
C ALA A 208 0.31 -12.72 -13.30
N ASN A 209 -0.32 -12.28 -14.38
CA ASN A 209 0.25 -11.34 -15.35
C ASN A 209 -0.60 -10.08 -15.37
N PHE A 210 0.02 -8.94 -15.12
CA PHE A 210 -0.62 -7.62 -15.16
C PHE A 210 -0.29 -6.96 -16.48
N SER A 211 -1.34 -6.63 -17.23
CA SER A 211 -1.23 -5.94 -18.51
C SER A 211 -0.86 -4.48 -18.30
N LYS A 212 -0.35 -3.88 -19.37
CA LYS A 212 -0.08 -2.45 -19.44
C LYS A 212 -1.39 -1.61 -19.43
N PRO A 213 -1.33 -0.34 -18.98
CA PRO A 213 -0.17 0.33 -18.40
C PRO A 213 0.06 -0.05 -16.93
N ILE A 214 1.31 0.11 -16.48
CA ILE A 214 1.69 -0.07 -15.07
C ILE A 214 2.09 1.30 -14.52
N VAL A 215 1.47 1.72 -13.43
CA VAL A 215 1.76 3.00 -12.78
C VAL A 215 2.95 2.82 -11.85
N TYR A 216 4.05 3.48 -12.18
CA TYR A 216 5.26 3.52 -11.37
C TYR A 216 5.22 4.70 -10.40
N VAL A 217 5.38 4.42 -9.12
CA VAL A 217 5.48 5.43 -8.07
C VAL A 217 6.81 5.31 -7.36
N ARG A 218 7.53 6.42 -7.25
CA ARG A 218 8.78 6.54 -6.47
C ARG A 218 8.60 7.58 -5.38
N THR A 219 8.98 7.23 -4.16
CA THR A 219 9.03 8.17 -3.05
C THR A 219 10.48 8.54 -2.73
N GLY A 220 10.70 9.78 -2.32
CA GLY A 220 12.01 10.26 -1.94
C GLY A 220 12.48 9.54 -0.68
N GLY A 221 13.61 8.84 -0.81
CA GLY A 221 14.32 8.24 0.31
C GLY A 221 14.86 9.30 1.25
N GLY A 222 14.68 9.14 2.55
CA GLY A 222 15.19 10.12 3.49
C GLY A 222 14.87 9.83 4.95
N GLY A 223 15.79 9.18 5.64
CA GLY A 223 15.79 9.16 7.09
C GLY A 223 16.67 8.05 7.64
N ALA A 224 16.81 8.07 8.96
CA ALA A 224 17.43 6.99 9.69
C ALA A 224 16.45 6.49 10.74
N ILE A 225 16.44 5.18 10.94
CA ILE A 225 15.65 4.54 11.97
C ILE A 225 16.61 4.15 13.08
N LYS A 226 16.41 4.72 14.27
CA LYS A 226 17.07 4.24 15.47
C LYS A 226 16.45 2.89 15.86
N THR A 227 17.28 1.87 15.90
CA THR A 227 16.94 0.53 16.38
C THR A 227 17.86 0.21 17.58
N PRO A 228 17.55 -0.80 18.40
CA PRO A 228 18.44 -1.18 19.51
C PRO A 228 19.81 -1.69 19.07
N VAL A 229 19.95 -2.12 17.82
CA VAL A 229 21.24 -2.54 17.25
C VAL A 229 22.00 -1.40 16.58
N GLY A 230 21.44 -0.19 16.60
CA GLY A 230 22.05 1.01 16.04
C GLY A 230 21.09 1.81 15.16
N GLU A 231 21.60 2.92 14.63
CA GLU A 231 20.89 3.74 13.67
C GLU A 231 21.10 3.17 12.26
N VAL A 232 20.02 2.74 11.62
CA VAL A 232 20.06 2.28 10.23
C VAL A 232 19.58 3.42 9.34
N SER A 233 20.50 3.97 8.54
CA SER A 233 20.19 5.04 7.59
C SER A 233 19.72 4.45 6.26
N PHE A 234 18.64 5.00 5.74
CA PHE A 234 18.14 4.76 4.38
C PHE A 234 18.21 6.05 3.56
N SER A 235 19.12 6.94 3.94
CA SER A 235 19.37 8.16 3.18
C SER A 235 19.78 7.76 1.75
N GLY A 236 18.93 8.11 0.78
CA GLY A 236 19.11 7.75 -0.62
C GLY A 236 18.49 6.41 -1.06
N THR A 237 17.79 5.68 -0.19
CA THR A 237 17.01 4.49 -0.58
C THR A 237 15.57 4.88 -0.81
N ASP A 238 15.17 4.95 -2.08
CA ASP A 238 13.80 5.27 -2.45
C ASP A 238 12.89 4.05 -2.29
N ALA A 239 11.62 4.32 -1.95
CA ALA A 239 10.57 3.32 -2.17
C ALA A 239 10.15 3.37 -3.63
N VAL A 240 9.98 2.20 -4.24
CA VAL A 240 9.56 2.02 -5.62
C VAL A 240 8.41 1.04 -5.65
N MET A 241 7.27 1.48 -6.16
CA MET A 241 6.03 0.72 -6.20
C MET A 241 5.48 0.71 -7.61
N TYR A 242 4.88 -0.41 -8.01
CA TYR A 242 4.22 -0.61 -9.29
C TYR A 242 2.77 -0.99 -9.02
N PHE A 243 1.85 -0.21 -9.56
CA PHE A 243 0.41 -0.43 -9.47
C PHE A 243 -0.14 -0.84 -10.84
N ASP A 244 -1.16 -1.68 -10.83
CA ASP A 244 -1.89 -2.04 -12.03
C ASP A 244 -2.71 -0.84 -12.51
N GLY A 245 -2.47 -0.37 -13.74
CA GLY A 245 -3.12 0.83 -14.28
C GLY A 245 -4.60 0.66 -14.58
N SER A 246 -5.17 -0.55 -14.43
CA SER A 246 -6.59 -0.79 -14.61
C SER A 246 -7.37 -0.80 -13.29
N SER A 247 -6.83 -1.46 -12.27
CA SER A 247 -7.49 -1.63 -10.96
C SER A 247 -6.98 -0.68 -9.88
N GLY A 248 -5.82 -0.06 -10.10
CA GLY A 248 -5.08 0.69 -9.09
C GLY A 248 -4.41 -0.19 -8.04
N MET A 249 -4.54 -1.51 -8.08
CA MET A 249 -3.98 -2.40 -7.06
C MET A 249 -2.45 -2.42 -7.12
N PHE A 250 -1.79 -2.43 -5.96
CA PHE A 250 -0.35 -2.66 -5.89
C PHE A 250 0.01 -4.05 -6.44
N VAL A 251 1.04 -4.10 -7.29
CA VAL A 251 1.45 -5.34 -7.96
C VAL A 251 2.79 -5.82 -7.44
N THR A 252 3.80 -4.94 -7.40
CA THR A 252 5.13 -5.31 -6.93
C THR A 252 5.93 -4.07 -6.55
N GLY A 253 6.99 -4.24 -5.76
CA GLY A 253 7.80 -3.11 -5.36
C GLY A 253 8.79 -3.42 -4.27
N PHE A 254 9.64 -2.43 -4.06
CA PHE A 254 10.64 -2.42 -3.01
C PHE A 254 10.45 -1.17 -2.16
N PHE A 255 10.29 -1.35 -0.86
CA PHE A 255 10.12 -0.26 0.06
C PHE A 255 10.76 -0.63 1.40
N PRO A 256 11.61 0.22 2.00
CA PRO A 256 12.20 -0.06 3.30
C PRO A 256 11.17 0.06 4.44
N THR A 257 10.07 0.77 4.21
CA THR A 257 8.94 0.98 5.12
C THR A 257 7.72 1.40 4.30
N THR A 258 6.51 1.13 4.81
CA THR A 258 5.22 1.61 4.28
C THR A 258 4.25 1.92 5.41
N PRO A 259 3.27 2.81 5.21
CA PRO A 259 2.31 3.18 6.25
C PRO A 259 1.54 1.99 6.84
N ASP A 260 1.07 1.07 6.01
CA ASP A 260 0.30 -0.11 6.44
C ASP A 260 1.13 -1.05 7.33
N LEU A 261 2.43 -1.22 7.03
CA LEU A 261 3.34 -2.01 7.86
C LEU A 261 3.72 -1.25 9.15
N ALA A 262 3.93 0.06 9.06
CA ALA A 262 4.28 0.91 10.19
C ALA A 262 3.15 0.97 11.24
N ALA A 263 1.89 1.02 10.81
CA ALA A 263 0.71 0.94 11.68
C ALA A 263 0.62 -0.40 12.45
N CYS A 264 1.36 -1.40 11.98
CA CYS A 264 1.52 -2.71 12.61
C CYS A 264 2.81 -2.86 13.41
N GLY A 265 3.49 -1.75 13.73
CA GLY A 265 4.74 -1.78 14.49
C GLY A 265 5.95 -2.30 13.71
N ILE A 266 5.78 -2.66 12.42
CA ILE A 266 6.90 -3.04 11.55
C ILE A 266 7.65 -1.76 11.18
N LYS A 267 8.86 -1.64 11.69
CA LYS A 267 9.69 -0.45 11.53
C LYS A 267 10.45 -0.45 10.22
N MET A 268 10.82 -1.63 9.75
CA MET A 268 11.64 -1.79 8.54
C MET A 268 11.39 -3.14 7.89
N VAL A 269 11.41 -3.16 6.55
CA VAL A 269 11.36 -4.37 5.76
C VAL A 269 12.34 -4.33 4.60
N TYR A 270 12.87 -5.49 4.25
CA TYR A 270 13.59 -5.73 3.01
C TYR A 270 13.06 -7.03 2.43
N PHE A 271 12.26 -6.92 1.39
CA PHE A 271 11.75 -8.08 0.65
C PHE A 271 12.66 -8.38 -0.54
N MET A 272 12.93 -9.66 -0.76
CA MET A 272 13.73 -10.15 -1.89
C MET A 272 13.07 -11.38 -2.50
N ASP A 273 12.20 -11.16 -3.49
CA ASP A 273 11.60 -12.24 -4.28
C ASP A 273 12.64 -12.91 -5.18
N GLN A 274 13.11 -14.09 -4.76
CA GLN A 274 14.20 -14.79 -5.44
C GLN A 274 13.70 -15.48 -6.71
N TRP A 275 12.41 -15.78 -6.81
CA TRP A 275 11.80 -16.27 -8.05
C TRP A 275 11.85 -15.19 -9.15
N GLY A 276 11.47 -13.96 -8.83
CA GLY A 276 11.52 -12.79 -9.71
C GLY A 276 12.94 -12.45 -10.10
N MET A 277 13.90 -12.57 -9.17
CA MET A 277 15.34 -12.47 -9.50
C MET A 277 15.78 -13.54 -10.52
N TYR A 278 15.37 -14.79 -10.31
CA TYR A 278 15.66 -15.89 -11.23
C TYR A 278 15.07 -15.64 -12.62
N MET A 279 13.80 -15.23 -12.69
CA MET A 279 13.12 -14.94 -13.95
C MET A 279 13.73 -13.74 -14.67
N SER A 280 14.03 -12.66 -13.95
CA SER A 280 14.70 -11.48 -14.50
C SER A 280 16.07 -11.78 -15.09
N ARG A 281 16.80 -12.76 -14.53
CA ARG A 281 18.12 -13.16 -15.01
C ARG A 281 18.06 -14.09 -16.22
N ASN A 282 17.15 -15.07 -16.19
CA ASN A 282 17.17 -16.19 -17.13
C ASN A 282 16.10 -16.09 -18.24
N HIS A 283 15.06 -15.28 -18.03
CA HIS A 283 13.89 -15.17 -18.92
C HIS A 283 13.57 -13.73 -19.28
N LYS A 284 14.56 -12.82 -19.19
CA LYS A 284 14.38 -11.39 -19.49
C LYS A 284 13.76 -11.19 -20.87
N LYS A 285 12.67 -10.41 -20.92
CA LYS A 285 12.00 -9.97 -22.14
C LYS A 285 11.85 -8.46 -22.12
N GLU A 286 11.93 -7.83 -23.29
CA GLU A 286 11.65 -6.41 -23.44
C GLU A 286 10.19 -6.12 -23.11
N GLY A 287 9.92 -5.00 -22.42
CA GLY A 287 8.55 -4.64 -22.00
C GLY A 287 7.96 -5.53 -20.90
N VAL A 288 8.76 -6.38 -20.25
CA VAL A 288 8.31 -7.25 -19.15
C VAL A 288 9.17 -7.02 -17.90
N LEU A 289 8.51 -6.71 -16.80
CA LEU A 289 9.09 -6.70 -15.46
C LEU A 289 8.64 -7.96 -14.72
N TYR A 290 9.57 -8.75 -14.22
CA TYR A 290 9.23 -9.78 -13.24
C TYR A 290 9.21 -9.18 -11.84
N THR A 291 8.46 -9.80 -10.91
CA THR A 291 8.38 -9.38 -9.50
C THR A 291 9.71 -8.88 -8.96
N TYR A 292 9.67 -7.73 -8.28
CA TYR A 292 10.79 -7.09 -7.64
C TYR A 292 10.46 -6.75 -6.19
N GLY A 293 11.30 -7.18 -5.25
CA GLY A 293 11.06 -7.00 -3.82
C GLY A 293 9.99 -7.95 -3.29
N ILE A 294 8.75 -7.47 -3.18
CA ILE A 294 7.56 -8.29 -2.91
C ILE A 294 6.59 -8.19 -4.09
N GLY A 295 5.86 -9.26 -4.42
CA GLY A 295 4.92 -9.28 -5.54
C GLY A 295 3.54 -9.78 -5.15
N PHE A 296 2.54 -9.40 -5.94
CA PHE A 296 1.19 -9.91 -5.87
C PHE A 296 1.19 -11.43 -6.00
N TYR A 297 0.43 -12.09 -5.14
CA TYR A 297 0.31 -13.54 -5.09
C TYR A 297 -1.15 -14.00 -5.28
N ASP A 298 -2.10 -13.45 -4.53
CA ASP A 298 -3.51 -13.86 -4.63
C ASP A 298 -4.46 -12.77 -4.15
N THR A 299 -5.72 -12.81 -4.61
CA THR A 299 -6.81 -11.94 -4.15
C THR A 299 -8.15 -12.54 -4.50
N ASN A 300 -9.17 -12.26 -3.69
CA ASN A 300 -10.58 -12.47 -4.05
C ASN A 300 -11.28 -11.15 -4.43
N ALA A 301 -10.54 -10.06 -4.64
CA ALA A 301 -11.09 -8.82 -5.13
C ALA A 301 -11.70 -9.04 -6.53
N ASP A 302 -12.93 -8.55 -6.69
CA ASP A 302 -13.61 -8.53 -7.97
C ASP A 302 -13.35 -7.17 -8.63
N PHE A 303 -12.52 -7.18 -9.68
CA PHE A 303 -12.17 -5.99 -10.46
C PHE A 303 -13.16 -5.73 -11.62
N GLY A 304 -14.31 -6.42 -11.62
CA GLY A 304 -15.30 -6.34 -12.69
C GLY A 304 -14.78 -6.84 -14.04
N GLU A 305 -15.68 -6.92 -15.01
CA GLU A 305 -15.26 -7.00 -16.41
C GLU A 305 -14.88 -5.60 -16.88
N VAL A 306 -13.75 -5.49 -17.57
CA VAL A 306 -13.40 -4.26 -18.30
C VAL A 306 -14.42 -4.11 -19.42
N GLU A 307 -15.52 -3.40 -19.18
CA GLU A 307 -16.34 -2.90 -20.28
C GLU A 307 -15.45 -1.97 -21.09
N THR A 308 -15.05 -2.42 -22.28
CA THR A 308 -14.58 -1.53 -23.33
C THR A 308 -15.75 -0.63 -23.69
N LEU A 309 -15.91 0.46 -22.94
CA LEU A 309 -16.72 1.57 -23.38
C LEU A 309 -16.04 2.11 -24.62
N GLU A 310 -16.57 1.76 -25.80
CA GLU A 310 -16.25 2.52 -27.00
C GLU A 310 -16.54 3.97 -26.65
N TYR A 311 -15.48 4.77 -26.52
CA TYR A 311 -15.60 6.20 -26.35
C TYR A 311 -16.10 6.77 -27.67
N SER A 312 -17.38 6.61 -27.96
CA SER A 312 -18.07 7.51 -28.87
C SER A 312 -18.02 8.84 -28.16
N GLY A 313 -17.27 9.80 -28.67
CA GLY A 313 -17.25 11.16 -28.14
C GLY A 313 -18.68 11.69 -28.10
N GLN A 314 -19.33 11.53 -26.97
CA GLN A 314 -20.69 12.00 -26.72
C GLN A 314 -20.66 12.66 -25.35
N GLU A 315 -20.82 13.99 -25.43
CA GLU A 315 -20.92 14.92 -24.33
C GLU A 315 -21.66 14.29 -23.14
N SER A 316 -20.97 14.18 -22.01
CA SER A 316 -21.55 13.56 -20.82
C SER A 316 -22.86 14.27 -20.48
N SER A 317 -23.89 13.48 -20.15
CA SER A 317 -25.18 13.99 -19.66
C SER A 317 -25.01 14.92 -18.46
N ALA A 318 -23.92 14.77 -17.68
CA ALA A 318 -23.51 15.68 -16.62
C ALA A 318 -23.12 17.08 -17.12
N GLY A 319 -22.50 17.20 -18.31
CA GLY A 319 -22.24 18.49 -18.95
C GLY A 319 -23.53 19.24 -19.28
N TYR A 320 -24.54 18.55 -19.81
CA TYR A 320 -25.85 19.14 -20.06
C TYR A 320 -26.58 19.55 -18.78
N VAL A 321 -26.46 18.77 -17.71
CA VAL A 321 -27.00 19.13 -16.39
C VAL A 321 -26.28 20.36 -15.84
N PHE A 322 -24.95 20.44 -15.95
CA PHE A 322 -24.16 21.59 -15.56
C PHE A 322 -24.54 22.85 -16.36
N TYR A 323 -24.60 22.77 -17.70
CA TYR A 323 -25.04 23.89 -18.53
C TYR A 323 -26.50 24.27 -18.29
N GLY A 324 -27.36 23.30 -17.97
CA GLY A 324 -28.74 23.54 -17.53
C GLY A 324 -28.80 24.33 -16.23
N ILE A 325 -28.00 23.95 -15.22
CA ILE A 325 -27.91 24.66 -13.93
C ILE A 325 -27.34 26.06 -14.14
N VAL A 326 -26.26 26.21 -14.91
CA VAL A 326 -25.65 27.51 -15.25
C VAL A 326 -26.65 28.40 -15.99
N GLY A 327 -27.41 27.84 -16.94
CA GLY A 327 -28.46 28.54 -17.66
C GLY A 327 -29.59 29.02 -16.74
N ILE A 328 -30.06 28.17 -15.82
CA ILE A 328 -31.08 28.55 -14.83
C ILE A 328 -30.56 29.66 -13.91
N VAL A 329 -29.30 29.59 -13.45
CA VAL A 329 -28.68 30.62 -12.62
C VAL A 329 -28.56 31.94 -13.39
N ALA A 330 -28.08 31.90 -14.64
CA ALA A 330 -27.95 33.08 -15.49
C ALA A 330 -29.30 33.77 -15.75
N VAL A 331 -30.34 33.00 -16.11
CA VAL A 331 -31.70 33.54 -16.32
C VAL A 331 -32.28 34.11 -15.03
N THR A 332 -32.04 33.46 -13.89
CA THR A 332 -32.52 33.95 -12.58
C THR A 332 -31.84 35.26 -12.18
N LEU A 333 -30.52 35.37 -12.40
CA LEU A 333 -29.77 36.61 -12.18
C LEU A 333 -30.22 37.73 -13.13
N LEU A 334 -30.45 37.41 -14.40
CA LEU A 334 -30.94 38.37 -15.40
C LEU A 334 -32.34 38.90 -15.04
N ALA A 335 -33.25 38.02 -14.63
CA ALA A 335 -34.59 38.37 -14.19
C ALA A 335 -34.58 39.22 -12.90
N LEU A 336 -33.69 38.90 -11.96
CA LEU A 336 -33.48 39.71 -10.76
C LEU A 336 -32.91 41.09 -11.11
N PHE A 337 -31.99 41.17 -12.06
CA PHE A 337 -31.39 42.44 -12.52
C PHE A 337 -32.41 43.33 -13.25
N LEU A 338 -33.21 42.76 -14.15
CA LEU A 338 -34.29 43.48 -14.86
C LEU A 338 -35.38 43.97 -13.92
N LYS A 339 -35.71 43.20 -12.87
CA LYS A 339 -36.69 43.60 -11.84
C LYS A 339 -36.17 44.70 -10.90
N ARG A 340 -34.86 44.92 -10.83
CA ARG A 340 -34.23 45.99 -10.04
C ARG A 340 -34.16 47.32 -10.79
N ARG A 341 -34.32 47.30 -12.11
CA ARG A 341 -34.33 48.48 -13.01
C ARG A 341 -35.74 49.06 -13.27
N ARG A 342 -36.79 48.36 -12.86
CA ARG A 342 -38.18 48.86 -12.85
C ARG A 342 -38.55 49.27 -11.43
#